data_AF-A0A4R4KD52-F1
#
_entry.id   AF-A0A4R4KD52-F1
#
_cell.length_a   1.000
_cell.length_b   1.000
_cell.length_c   1.000
_cell.angle_alpha   90.00
_cell.angle_beta   90.00
_cell.angle_gamma   90.00
#
_symmetry.space_group_name_H-M   'P 1'
#
loop_
_entity.id
_entity.type
_entity.pdbx_description
1 polymer ?
#
loop_
_entity_poly.entity_id
_entity_poly.type
_entity_poly.pdbx_seq_one_letter_code
_entity_poly.pdbx_strand_id
1 'polypeptide(L)'
;MSPNPTERLRACRDRALLLLGFWRAFRSDDLCRLRIETNQLVVGEGLSLFLSSSKSDREHQGRTVSVPALKRLCPVQAYEQWLTLSQLQAGPVFCSIDRWGHLAPAALHPYSVARVLRRALTRGGVAGERYSGHSLRRGFATWATRNQWSPKALMEYVGWRDVHSALRYVEADAPFGDWRRDSAPESK
;
A
#
# COMPACT_ATOMS: atom_id res chain seq x y z
N MET A 1 -10.81 6.75 27.84
CA MET A 1 -10.98 8.07 27.19
C MET A 1 -11.19 7.84 25.70
N SER A 2 -12.33 8.29 25.16
CA SER A 2 -12.55 8.24 23.70
C SER A 2 -11.53 9.14 23.02
N PRO A 3 -10.85 8.69 21.93
CA PRO A 3 -9.85 9.49 21.24
C PRO A 3 -10.47 10.80 20.75
N ASN A 4 -9.72 11.91 20.80
CA ASN A 4 -10.25 13.20 20.37
C ASN A 4 -10.61 13.16 18.86
N PRO A 5 -11.53 14.01 18.37
CA PRO A 5 -11.96 13.98 16.97
C PRO A 5 -10.80 14.05 15.95
N THR A 6 -9.79 14.87 16.23
CA THR A 6 -8.60 15.03 15.38
C THR A 6 -7.74 13.76 15.32
N GLU A 7 -7.61 13.04 16.44
CA GLU A 7 -6.93 11.75 16.51
C GLU A 7 -7.66 10.69 15.71
N ARG A 8 -9.00 10.64 15.80
CA ARG A 8 -9.82 9.74 14.98
C ARG A 8 -9.66 10.03 13.50
N LEU A 9 -9.68 11.29 13.11
CA LEU A 9 -9.47 11.72 11.72
C LEU A 9 -8.08 11.30 11.20
N ARG A 10 -7.03 11.55 11.98
CA ARG A 10 -5.66 11.13 11.64
C ARG A 10 -5.52 9.62 11.56
N ALA A 11 -6.08 8.88 12.52
CA ALA A 11 -6.03 7.42 12.53
C ALA A 11 -6.76 6.83 11.31
N CYS A 12 -7.89 7.42 10.92
CA CYS A 12 -8.65 7.02 9.74
C CYS A 12 -7.85 7.25 8.45
N ARG A 13 -7.27 8.45 8.26
CA ARG A 13 -6.35 8.74 7.14
C ARG A 13 -5.20 7.75 7.09
N ASP A 14 -4.54 7.54 8.23
CA ASP A 14 -3.34 6.72 8.30
C ASP A 14 -3.68 5.26 7.98
N ARG A 15 -4.81 4.73 8.47
CA ARG A 15 -5.30 3.39 8.13
C ARG A 15 -5.57 3.26 6.62
N ALA A 16 -6.29 4.20 6.02
CA ALA A 16 -6.57 4.19 4.58
C ALA A 16 -5.28 4.22 3.75
N LEU A 17 -4.35 5.10 4.10
CA LEU A 17 -3.05 5.23 3.44
C LEU A 17 -2.23 3.95 3.54
N LEU A 18 -2.15 3.35 4.74
CA LEU A 18 -1.39 2.13 4.98
C LEU A 18 -1.96 0.95 4.19
N LEU A 19 -3.27 0.77 4.22
CA LEU A 19 -3.91 -0.38 3.59
C LEU A 19 -3.88 -0.26 2.07
N LEU A 20 -4.17 0.91 1.50
CA LEU A 20 -4.01 1.12 0.06
C LEU A 20 -2.55 1.01 -0.37
N GLY A 21 -1.65 1.62 0.41
CA GLY A 21 -0.22 1.58 0.15
C GLY A 21 0.36 0.17 0.13
N PHE A 22 -0.02 -0.65 1.11
CA PHE A 22 0.40 -2.04 1.20
C PHE A 22 -0.27 -2.87 0.11
N TRP A 23 -1.60 -2.99 0.10
CA TRP A 23 -2.29 -3.92 -0.79
C TRP A 23 -2.12 -3.61 -2.27
N ARG A 24 -1.79 -2.37 -2.62
CA ARG A 24 -1.52 -1.99 -4.01
C ARG A 24 -0.05 -1.75 -4.33
N ALA A 25 0.82 -2.04 -3.36
CA ALA A 25 2.27 -1.89 -3.49
C ALA A 25 2.68 -0.49 -3.95
N PHE A 26 1.91 0.53 -3.55
CA PHE A 26 2.13 1.90 -3.97
C PHE A 26 3.39 2.50 -3.37
N ARG A 27 4.04 3.35 -4.15
CA ARG A 27 5.08 4.27 -3.66
C ARG A 27 4.41 5.46 -2.98
N SER A 28 5.18 6.21 -2.19
CA SER A 28 4.71 7.48 -1.62
C SER A 28 4.16 8.42 -2.70
N ASP A 29 4.84 8.52 -3.84
CA ASP A 29 4.40 9.33 -4.98
C ASP A 29 3.06 8.88 -5.55
N ASP A 30 2.83 7.57 -5.65
CA ASP A 30 1.57 7.03 -6.16
C ASP A 30 0.42 7.45 -5.23
N LEU A 31 0.59 7.25 -3.91
CA LEU A 31 -0.39 7.65 -2.88
C LEU A 31 -0.69 9.15 -2.92
N CYS A 32 0.34 9.98 -3.07
CA CYS A 32 0.22 11.44 -3.09
C CYS A 32 -0.42 11.98 -4.38
N ARG A 33 -0.51 11.18 -5.45
CA ARG A 33 -1.11 11.57 -6.72
C ARG A 33 -2.56 11.12 -6.87
N LEU A 34 -3.07 10.25 -5.99
CA LEU A 34 -4.47 9.83 -6.02
C LEU A 34 -5.41 11.02 -5.87
N ARG A 35 -6.40 11.11 -6.77
CA ARG A 35 -7.44 12.14 -6.75
C ARG A 35 -8.81 11.49 -6.64
N ILE A 36 -9.69 12.09 -5.86
CA ILE A 36 -11.00 11.52 -5.54
C ILE A 36 -11.85 11.42 -6.81
N GLU A 37 -11.86 12.48 -7.62
CA GLU A 37 -12.70 12.59 -8.82
C GLU A 37 -12.31 11.62 -9.95
N THR A 38 -11.10 11.04 -9.91
CA THR A 38 -10.64 10.05 -10.90
C THR A 38 -10.84 8.61 -10.44
N ASN A 39 -11.33 8.40 -9.21
CA ASN A 39 -11.48 7.09 -8.62
C ASN A 39 -12.95 6.65 -8.67
N GLN A 40 -13.17 5.36 -8.84
CA GLN A 40 -14.52 4.78 -8.83
C GLN A 40 -14.61 3.79 -7.69
N LEU A 41 -15.44 4.11 -6.70
CA LEU A 41 -15.71 3.26 -5.54
C LEU A 41 -17.05 2.53 -5.74
N VAL A 42 -17.02 1.21 -5.68
CA VAL A 42 -18.21 0.36 -5.56
C VAL A 42 -18.18 -0.24 -4.16
N VAL A 43 -19.06 0.26 -3.28
CA VAL A 43 -19.09 -0.09 -1.85
C VAL A 43 -19.24 -1.59 -1.68
N GLY A 44 -18.39 -2.19 -0.85
CA GLY A 44 -18.39 -3.63 -0.58
C GLY A 44 -17.74 -4.50 -1.67
N GLU A 45 -17.48 -3.97 -2.87
CA GLU A 45 -16.95 -4.75 -4.00
C GLU A 45 -15.51 -4.40 -4.33
N GLY A 46 -15.24 -3.13 -4.63
CA GLY A 46 -13.95 -2.75 -5.20
C GLY A 46 -13.77 -1.25 -5.38
N LEU A 47 -12.52 -0.88 -5.66
CA LEU A 47 -12.10 0.48 -5.91
C LEU A 47 -11.17 0.50 -7.12
N SER A 48 -11.55 1.26 -8.15
CA SER A 48 -10.68 1.55 -9.29
C SER A 48 -9.97 2.87 -9.04
N LEU A 49 -8.63 2.84 -9.07
CA LEU A 49 -7.77 4.00 -8.84
C LEU A 49 -7.05 4.38 -10.11
N PHE A 50 -7.14 5.65 -10.50
CA PHE A 50 -6.34 6.18 -11.59
C PHE A 50 -4.99 6.67 -11.07
N LEU A 51 -3.91 6.21 -11.69
CA LEU A 51 -2.54 6.63 -11.42
C LEU A 51 -2.03 7.43 -12.61
N SER A 52 -1.88 8.74 -12.42
CA SER A 52 -1.32 9.60 -13.46
C SER A 52 0.14 9.25 -13.75
N SER A 53 0.52 9.31 -15.02
CA SER A 53 1.91 9.09 -15.45
C SER A 53 2.86 10.19 -14.95
N SER A 54 2.34 11.42 -14.80
CA SER A 54 3.06 12.61 -14.35
C SER A 54 2.16 13.54 -13.52
N LYS A 55 2.73 14.63 -12.97
CA LYS A 55 1.95 15.66 -12.25
C LYS A 55 1.06 16.50 -13.17
N SER A 56 1.33 16.48 -14.48
CA SER A 56 0.69 17.29 -15.52
C SER A 56 0.10 16.42 -16.63
N ASP A 57 -0.37 15.21 -16.27
CA ASP A 57 -0.94 14.22 -17.20
C ASP A 57 -2.34 14.63 -17.68
N ARG A 58 -2.40 15.70 -18.50
CA ARG A 58 -3.65 16.27 -19.02
C ARG A 58 -4.37 15.31 -19.99
N GLU A 59 -3.62 14.44 -20.64
CA GLU A 59 -4.12 13.47 -21.61
C GLU A 59 -4.54 12.14 -20.97
N HIS A 60 -4.46 12.01 -19.64
CA HIS A 60 -4.82 10.80 -18.90
C HIS A 60 -4.08 9.54 -19.40
N GLN A 61 -2.82 9.68 -19.81
CA GLN A 61 -1.96 8.57 -20.26
C GLN A 61 -1.51 7.64 -19.12
N GLY A 62 -1.93 7.94 -17.89
CA GLY A 62 -1.78 7.09 -16.73
C GLY A 62 -2.45 5.71 -16.87
N ARG A 63 -2.58 5.01 -15.76
CA ARG A 63 -3.20 3.68 -15.73
C ARG A 63 -4.21 3.57 -14.60
N THR A 64 -5.28 2.84 -14.86
CA THR A 64 -6.23 2.44 -13.82
C THR A 64 -5.78 1.11 -13.19
N VAL A 65 -5.83 1.04 -11.87
CA VAL A 65 -5.56 -0.19 -11.11
C VAL A 65 -6.77 -0.55 -10.24
N SER A 66 -7.16 -1.81 -10.27
CA SER A 66 -8.25 -2.32 -9.43
C SER A 66 -7.73 -2.71 -8.04
N VAL A 67 -8.53 -2.39 -7.02
CA VAL A 67 -8.32 -2.72 -5.61
C VAL A 67 -9.55 -3.50 -5.14
N PRO A 68 -9.47 -4.82 -4.90
CA PRO A 68 -10.62 -5.59 -4.44
C PRO A 68 -10.93 -5.33 -2.96
N ALA A 69 -12.21 -5.43 -2.59
CA ALA A 69 -12.61 -5.47 -1.19
C ALA A 69 -12.12 -6.77 -0.54
N LEU A 70 -11.59 -6.67 0.68
CA LEU A 70 -11.06 -7.81 1.43
C LEU A 70 -11.87 -8.04 2.70
N LYS A 71 -11.92 -9.28 3.18
CA LYS A 71 -12.60 -9.64 4.44
C LYS A 71 -11.91 -9.04 5.68
N ARG A 72 -10.59 -8.88 5.63
CA ARG A 72 -9.76 -8.34 6.73
C ARG A 72 -8.83 -7.29 6.17
N LEU A 73 -8.55 -6.26 6.97
CA LEU A 73 -7.63 -5.17 6.60
C LEU A 73 -8.00 -4.57 5.23
N CYS A 74 -9.30 -4.37 5.00
CA CYS A 74 -9.86 -4.00 3.71
C CYS A 74 -9.43 -2.57 3.30
N PRO A 75 -8.73 -2.41 2.16
CA PRO A 75 -8.36 -1.10 1.66
C PRO A 75 -9.56 -0.31 1.14
N VAL A 76 -10.55 -0.98 0.54
CA VAL A 76 -11.79 -0.35 0.04
C VAL A 76 -12.59 0.25 1.19
N GLN A 77 -12.84 -0.52 2.24
CA GLN A 77 -13.53 -0.05 3.43
C GLN A 77 -12.78 1.10 4.12
N ALA A 78 -11.45 1.02 4.18
CA ALA A 78 -10.65 2.07 4.81
C ALA A 78 -10.69 3.37 4.00
N TYR A 79 -10.65 3.29 2.66
CA TYR A 79 -10.82 4.43 1.77
C TYR A 79 -12.20 5.07 1.94
N GLU A 80 -13.26 4.27 1.95
CA GLU A 80 -14.64 4.73 2.19
C GLU A 80 -14.75 5.47 3.54
N GLN A 81 -14.32 4.83 4.63
CA GLN A 81 -14.32 5.43 5.97
C GLN A 81 -13.57 6.76 6.02
N TRP A 82 -12.46 6.85 5.29
CA TRP A 82 -11.69 8.08 5.19
C TRP A 82 -12.46 9.19 4.47
N LEU A 83 -13.07 8.92 3.32
CA LEU A 83 -13.89 9.91 2.63
C LEU A 83 -15.10 10.33 3.47
N THR A 84 -15.78 9.39 4.11
CA THR A 84 -16.91 9.68 5.01
C THR A 84 -16.47 10.56 6.18
N LEU A 85 -15.35 10.27 6.84
CA LEU A 85 -14.94 11.04 8.02
C LEU A 85 -14.32 12.39 7.66
N SER A 86 -13.60 12.47 6.54
CA SER A 86 -12.96 13.70 6.07
C SER A 86 -13.90 14.65 5.33
N GLN A 87 -15.04 14.14 4.85
CA GLN A 87 -16.02 14.86 4.03
C GLN A 87 -15.42 15.42 2.72
N LEU A 88 -14.28 14.87 2.27
CA LEU A 88 -13.67 15.25 1.01
C LEU A 88 -14.47 14.68 -0.16
N GLN A 89 -14.88 15.55 -1.08
CA GLN A 89 -15.63 15.17 -2.28
C GLN A 89 -14.79 15.26 -3.56
N ALA A 90 -13.70 16.03 -3.54
CA ALA A 90 -12.81 16.22 -4.69
C ALA A 90 -11.39 16.56 -4.21
N GLY A 91 -10.42 16.46 -5.12
CA GLY A 91 -9.03 16.81 -4.85
C GLY A 91 -8.19 15.62 -4.38
N PRO A 92 -7.04 15.88 -3.73
CA PRO A 92 -6.14 14.82 -3.28
C PRO A 92 -6.82 13.89 -2.28
N VAL A 93 -6.69 12.58 -2.48
CA VAL A 93 -7.20 11.59 -1.52
C VAL A 93 -6.53 11.77 -0.16
N PHE A 94 -5.23 12.00 -0.12
CA PHE A 94 -4.49 12.16 1.14
C PHE A 94 -3.86 13.55 1.26
N CYS A 95 -4.29 14.29 2.28
CA CYS A 95 -3.77 15.61 2.63
C CYS A 95 -3.24 15.66 4.08
N SER A 96 -2.52 16.73 4.42
CA SER A 96 -2.08 16.96 5.80
C SER A 96 -3.26 17.36 6.67
N ILE A 97 -3.18 17.01 7.95
CA ILE A 97 -4.14 17.38 8.99
C ILE A 97 -3.38 18.20 10.01
N ASP A 98 -3.80 19.45 10.24
CA ASP A 98 -3.16 20.33 11.23
C ASP A 98 -3.48 19.89 12.68
N ARG A 99 -3.07 20.69 13.68
CA ARG A 99 -3.30 20.36 15.09
C ARG A 99 -4.75 20.52 15.55
N TRP A 100 -5.56 21.28 14.81
CA TRP A 100 -6.96 21.54 15.09
C TRP A 100 -7.90 20.60 14.33
N GLY A 101 -7.38 19.84 13.37
CA GLY A 101 -8.16 18.87 12.58
C GLY A 101 -8.51 19.35 11.18
N HIS A 102 -8.01 20.51 10.74
CA HIS A 102 -8.27 20.99 9.40
C HIS A 102 -7.43 20.26 8.36
N LEU A 103 -8.06 20.01 7.21
CA LEU A 103 -7.46 19.35 6.05
C LEU A 103 -6.83 20.41 5.15
N ALA A 104 -5.57 20.19 4.76
CA ALA A 104 -4.93 21.06 3.78
C ALA A 104 -5.52 20.84 2.37
N PRO A 105 -5.58 21.88 1.52
CA PRO A 105 -6.06 21.75 0.15
C PRO A 105 -5.08 20.98 -0.74
N ALA A 106 -3.79 20.97 -0.37
CA ALA A 106 -2.75 20.29 -1.11
C ALA A 106 -2.57 18.83 -0.69
N ALA A 107 -2.12 18.00 -1.64
CA ALA A 107 -1.75 16.62 -1.37
C ALA A 107 -0.63 16.53 -0.33
N LEU A 108 -0.56 15.40 0.39
CA LEU A 108 0.61 15.07 1.18
C LEU A 108 1.86 15.13 0.31
N HIS A 109 2.95 15.66 0.86
CA HIS A 109 4.25 15.55 0.22
C HIS A 109 4.76 14.11 0.31
N PRO A 110 5.34 13.51 -0.75
CA PRO A 110 5.85 12.13 -0.72
C PRO A 110 6.80 11.83 0.44
N TYR A 111 7.71 12.75 0.78
CA TYR A 111 8.58 12.64 1.96
C TYR A 111 7.84 12.59 3.30
N SER A 112 6.61 13.12 3.38
CA SER A 112 5.79 13.06 4.59
C SER A 112 5.14 11.70 4.81
N VAL A 113 4.97 10.91 3.76
CA VAL A 113 4.34 9.56 3.84
C VAL A 113 5.13 8.65 4.77
N ALA A 114 6.46 8.67 4.69
CA ALA A 114 7.31 7.88 5.59
C ALA A 114 7.06 8.29 7.06
N ARG A 115 6.96 9.58 7.35
CA ARG A 115 6.69 10.08 8.71
C ARG A 115 5.31 9.65 9.21
N VAL A 116 4.29 9.68 8.35
CA VAL A 116 2.94 9.20 8.66
C VAL A 116 2.96 7.71 9.00
N LEU A 117 3.57 6.89 8.13
CA LEU A 117 3.76 5.45 8.33
C LEU A 117 4.43 5.14 9.68
N ARG A 118 5.58 5.78 9.97
CA ARG A 118 6.31 5.58 11.23
C ARG A 118 5.43 5.86 12.44
N ARG A 119 4.78 7.03 12.45
CA ARG A 119 3.90 7.42 13.56
C ARG A 119 2.73 6.46 13.75
N ALA A 120 2.10 6.03 12.66
CA ALA A 120 0.98 5.10 12.71
C ALA A 120 1.41 3.73 13.27
N LEU A 121 2.56 3.21 12.84
CA LEU A 121 3.13 1.96 13.36
C LEU A 121 3.52 2.06 14.83
N THR A 122 4.20 3.14 15.24
CA THR A 122 4.57 3.38 16.64
C THR A 122 3.35 3.44 17.55
N ARG A 123 2.25 4.09 17.13
CA ARG A 123 0.99 4.09 17.89
C ARG A 123 0.36 2.70 18.02
N GLY A 124 0.63 1.81 17.06
CA GLY A 124 0.21 0.40 17.08
C GLY A 124 1.17 -0.53 17.82
N GLY A 125 2.18 -0.02 18.53
CA GLY A 125 3.16 -0.82 19.26
C GLY A 125 4.26 -1.44 18.39
N VAL A 126 4.39 -1.01 17.13
CA VAL A 126 5.45 -1.48 16.22
C VAL A 126 6.60 -0.46 16.21
N ALA A 127 7.83 -0.96 16.14
CA ALA A 127 9.08 -0.19 15.99
C ALA A 127 9.13 0.61 14.66
N GLY A 128 8.36 1.70 14.59
CA GLY A 128 8.08 2.46 13.38
C GLY A 128 9.33 3.04 12.72
N GLU A 129 10.35 3.42 13.48
CA GLU A 129 11.62 3.96 13.00
C GLU A 129 12.34 3.06 11.98
N ARG A 130 12.07 1.76 12.00
CA ARG A 130 12.61 0.76 11.04
C ARG A 130 11.98 0.85 9.65
N TYR A 131 10.92 1.64 9.47
CA TYR A 131 10.14 1.70 8.24
C TYR A 131 10.43 2.97 7.44
N SER A 132 10.31 2.87 6.10
CA SER A 132 10.48 3.98 5.16
C SER A 132 9.35 3.99 4.14
N GLY A 133 9.31 5.00 3.26
CA GLY A 133 8.31 5.07 2.19
C GLY A 133 8.32 3.87 1.22
N HIS A 134 9.42 3.10 1.18
CA HIS A 134 9.50 1.87 0.38
C HIS A 134 8.98 0.63 1.11
N SER A 135 8.80 0.68 2.43
CA SER A 135 8.44 -0.51 3.21
C SER A 135 7.08 -1.09 2.84
N LEU A 136 6.11 -0.28 2.39
CA LEU A 136 4.79 -0.76 1.96
C LEU A 136 4.91 -1.64 0.71
N ARG A 137 5.55 -1.13 -0.35
CA ARG A 137 5.78 -1.87 -1.59
C ARG A 137 6.61 -3.13 -1.38
N ARG A 138 7.69 -3.02 -0.59
CA ARG A 138 8.54 -4.18 -0.26
C ARG A 138 7.77 -5.23 0.54
N GLY A 139 7.03 -4.79 1.55
CA GLY A 139 6.23 -5.66 2.40
C GLY A 139 5.18 -6.43 1.60
N PHE A 140 4.49 -5.77 0.67
CA PHE A 140 3.55 -6.46 -0.21
C PHE A 140 4.24 -7.46 -1.13
N ALA A 141 5.37 -7.11 -1.75
CA ALA A 141 6.10 -8.04 -2.61
C ALA A 141 6.54 -9.29 -1.84
N THR A 142 7.10 -9.14 -0.64
CA THR A 142 7.44 -10.27 0.23
C THR A 142 6.20 -11.08 0.63
N TRP A 143 5.10 -10.41 0.99
CA TRP A 143 3.84 -11.10 1.30
C TRP A 143 3.32 -11.90 0.11
N ALA A 144 3.32 -11.32 -1.09
CA ALA A 144 2.83 -11.97 -2.31
C ALA A 144 3.67 -13.20 -2.67
N THR A 145 5.01 -13.11 -2.60
CA THR A 145 5.88 -14.28 -2.81
C THR A 145 5.58 -15.38 -1.80
N ARG A 146 5.46 -15.05 -0.51
CA ARG A 146 5.11 -16.04 0.54
C ARG A 146 3.73 -16.66 0.36
N ASN A 147 2.84 -15.98 -0.37
CA ASN A 147 1.53 -16.49 -0.77
C ASN A 147 1.57 -17.08 -2.21
N GLN A 148 2.75 -17.47 -2.68
CA GLN A 148 2.97 -18.22 -3.92
C GLN A 148 2.46 -17.52 -5.19
N TRP A 149 2.44 -16.18 -5.20
CA TRP A 149 2.18 -15.44 -6.43
C TRP A 149 3.29 -15.73 -7.44
N SER A 150 2.93 -16.03 -8.68
CA SER A 150 3.92 -16.18 -9.74
C SER A 150 4.65 -14.84 -9.97
N PRO A 151 5.93 -14.86 -10.37
CA PRO A 151 6.67 -13.63 -10.68
C PRO A 151 5.93 -12.76 -11.72
N LYS A 152 5.29 -13.39 -12.71
CA LYS A 152 4.47 -12.70 -13.73
C LYS A 152 3.29 -11.96 -13.09
N ALA A 153 2.49 -12.63 -12.26
CA ALA A 153 1.35 -12.01 -11.59
C ALA A 153 1.78 -10.86 -10.66
N LEU A 154 2.88 -11.06 -9.92
CA LEU A 154 3.45 -10.01 -9.06
C LEU A 154 3.89 -8.79 -9.87
N MET A 155 4.62 -8.99 -10.98
CA MET A 155 5.09 -7.92 -11.84
C MET A 155 3.93 -7.12 -12.47
N GLU A 156 2.93 -7.82 -13.01
CA GLU A 156 1.75 -7.21 -13.61
C GLU A 156 0.99 -6.37 -12.59
N TYR A 157 0.72 -6.95 -11.42
CA TYR A 157 0.01 -6.28 -10.34
C TYR A 157 0.76 -5.04 -9.83
N VAL A 158 2.06 -5.17 -9.58
CA VAL A 158 2.90 -4.10 -9.02
C VAL A 158 3.30 -3.06 -10.09
N GLY A 159 3.23 -3.42 -11.37
CA GLY A 159 3.67 -2.60 -12.50
C GLY A 159 5.19 -2.54 -12.65
N TRP A 160 5.89 -3.63 -12.35
CA TRP A 160 7.32 -3.74 -12.63
C TRP A 160 7.53 -4.14 -14.09
N ARG A 161 8.33 -3.34 -14.82
CA ARG A 161 8.73 -3.63 -16.20
C ARG A 161 9.98 -4.52 -16.26
N ASP A 162 10.80 -4.46 -15.22
CA ASP A 162 12.05 -5.22 -15.10
C ASP A 162 11.87 -6.44 -14.20
N VAL A 163 12.22 -7.62 -14.72
CA VAL A 163 12.16 -8.91 -14.02
C VAL A 163 13.14 -8.96 -12.84
N HIS A 164 14.33 -8.36 -12.94
CA HIS A 164 15.30 -8.38 -11.84
C HIS A 164 14.75 -7.71 -10.58
N SER A 165 13.91 -6.68 -10.76
CA SER A 165 13.21 -6.04 -9.66
C SER A 165 12.25 -6.97 -8.92
N ALA A 166 11.63 -7.92 -9.62
CA ALA A 166 10.77 -8.93 -9.02
C ALA A 166 11.56 -10.07 -8.38
N LEU A 167 12.61 -10.56 -9.05
CA LEU A 167 13.43 -11.69 -8.59
C LEU A 167 14.08 -11.44 -7.23
N ARG A 168 14.34 -10.18 -6.85
CA ARG A 168 14.81 -9.84 -5.48
C ARG A 168 13.87 -10.29 -4.36
N TYR A 169 12.61 -10.55 -4.67
CA TYR A 169 11.59 -10.98 -3.71
C TYR A 169 11.14 -12.42 -3.94
N VAL A 170 11.60 -13.07 -5.00
CA VAL A 170 11.27 -14.47 -5.28
C VAL A 170 12.31 -15.30 -4.55
N GLU A 171 11.86 -16.11 -3.58
CA GLU A 171 12.74 -17.10 -2.95
C GLU A 171 13.13 -18.11 -4.03
N ALA A 172 14.42 -18.40 -4.14
CA ALA A 172 14.93 -19.41 -5.07
C ALA A 172 14.65 -20.81 -4.51
N ASP A 173 13.37 -21.15 -4.34
CA ASP A 173 12.96 -22.52 -4.15
C ASP A 173 13.06 -23.20 -5.51
N ALA A 174 14.18 -23.86 -5.76
CA ALA A 174 14.21 -24.96 -6.70
C ALA A 174 13.83 -26.21 -5.89
N PRO A 175 12.56 -26.64 -5.88
CA PRO A 175 12.14 -27.81 -5.14
C PRO A 175 12.59 -29.04 -5.94
N PHE A 176 13.88 -29.33 -5.90
CA PHE A 176 14.31 -30.71 -6.09
C PHE A 176 13.85 -31.43 -4.82
N GLY A 177 13.11 -32.53 -4.96
CA GLY A 177 12.65 -33.35 -3.84
C GLY A 177 13.81 -33.83 -2.95
N ASP A 178 13.52 -34.72 -2.00
CA ASP A 178 14.52 -35.17 -1.03
C ASP A 178 15.84 -35.57 -1.71
N TRP A 179 16.91 -34.83 -1.39
CA TRP A 179 18.24 -35.14 -1.88
C TRP A 179 18.63 -36.51 -1.33
N ARG A 180 18.91 -37.47 -2.21
CA ARG A 180 19.76 -38.62 -1.86
C ARG A 180 21.17 -38.08 -1.57
N ARG A 181 21.39 -37.54 -0.38
CA ARG A 181 22.74 -37.50 0.19
C ARG A 181 22.90 -38.81 0.95
N ASP A 182 23.75 -39.64 0.38
CA ASP A 182 24.04 -41.01 0.73
C ASP A 182 24.05 -41.26 2.24
N SER A 183 23.32 -42.29 2.66
CA SER A 183 23.60 -43.01 3.89
C SER A 183 25.09 -43.36 3.91
N ALA A 184 25.83 -42.70 4.79
CA ALA A 184 27.21 -43.09 5.09
C ALA A 184 27.22 -44.59 5.43
N PRO A 185 28.13 -45.40 4.87
CA PRO A 185 28.22 -46.80 5.26
C PRO A 185 28.62 -46.88 6.73
N GLU A 186 27.85 -47.64 7.52
CA GLU A 186 28.18 -48.02 8.89
C GLU A 186 29.58 -48.67 8.90
N SER A 187 30.54 -48.01 9.54
CA SER A 187 31.84 -48.60 9.85
C SER A 187 31.68 -49.62 10.98
N LYS A 188 32.06 -50.87 10.70
CA LYS A 188 32.28 -51.96 11.65
C LYS A 188 33.35 -51.63 12.68
#